data_AF-A0A518KCU7-F1
#
_entry.id   AF-A0A518KCU7-F1
#
_cell.length_a   1.000
_cell.length_b   1.000
_cell.length_c   1.000
_cell.angle_alpha   90.00
_cell.angle_beta   90.00
_cell.angle_gamma   90.00
#
_symmetry.space_group_name_H-M   'P 1'
#
loop_
_entity.id
_entity.type
_entity.pdbx_description
1 polymer ?
#
loop_
_entity_poly.entity_id
_entity_poly.type
_entity_poly.pdbx_seq_one_letter_code
_entity_poly.pdbx_strand_id
1 'polypeptide(L)' 'MEMLPLLAEVNRLLYAPPLLVAVSLVYAATRHEDMPSILRHAVRFGVGTVGFMVVVAVAIEALAFFQ' A
#
# COMPACT_ATOMS: atom_id res chain seq x y z
N MET A 1 14.12 2.53 27.30
CA MET A 1 14.25 1.32 26.45
C MET A 1 12.92 0.97 25.76
N GLU A 2 12.00 1.93 25.57
CA GLU A 2 10.67 1.72 24.97
C GLU A 2 10.57 2.16 23.50
N MET A 3 11.58 2.85 22.96
CA MET A 3 11.62 3.26 21.54
C MET A 3 11.95 2.12 20.57
N LEU A 4 12.57 1.03 21.05
CA LEU A 4 12.99 -0.09 20.20
C LEU A 4 11.83 -0.77 19.44
N PRO A 5 10.68 -1.08 20.06
CA PRO A 5 9.53 -1.64 19.32
C PRO A 5 8.97 -0.66 18.29
N LEU A 6 8.85 0.63 18.63
CA LEU A 6 8.34 1.67 17.70
C LEU A 6 9.27 1.80 16.48
N LEU A 7 10.60 1.81 16.69
CA LEU A 7 11.59 1.87 15.61
C LEU A 7 11.62 0.58 14.77
N ALA A 8 11.42 -0.59 15.38
CA ALA A 8 11.32 -1.86 14.67
C ALA A 8 10.04 -1.96 13.81
N GLU A 9 8.95 -1.33 14.25
CA GLU A 9 7.69 -1.24 13.51
C GLU A 9 7.77 -0.23 12.35
N VAL A 10 8.37 0.94 12.58
CA VAL A 10 8.71 1.92 11.54
C VAL A 10 9.49 1.26 10.39
N ASN A 11 10.41 0.35 10.71
CA ASN A 11 11.19 -0.36 9.69
C ASN A 11 10.31 -1.18 8.72
N ARG A 12 9.18 -1.77 9.15
CA ARG A 12 8.36 -2.61 8.27
C ARG A 12 7.56 -1.81 7.25
N LEU A 13 6.99 -0.68 7.67
CA LEU A 13 6.17 0.14 6.80
C LEU A 13 7.01 1.00 5.82
N LEU A 14 8.28 1.25 6.12
CA LEU A 14 9.21 1.92 5.20
C LEU A 14 9.40 1.15 3.89
N TYR A 15 9.24 -0.18 3.90
CA TYR A 15 9.29 -0.99 2.67
C TYR A 15 8.00 -0.94 1.85
N ALA A 16 6.88 -0.47 2.42
CA ALA A 16 5.60 -0.50 1.73
C ALA A 16 5.54 0.45 0.52
N PRO A 17 6.02 1.73 0.56
CA PRO A 17 6.01 2.60 -0.61
C PRO A 17 6.79 2.04 -1.81
N PRO A 18 8.08 1.63 -1.70
CA PRO A 18 8.80 1.10 -2.85
C PRO A 18 8.18 -0.21 -3.37
N LEU A 19 7.67 -1.07 -2.48
CA LEU A 19 6.99 -2.31 -2.87
C LEU A 19 5.69 -2.02 -3.65
N LEU A 20 4.86 -1.08 -3.17
CA LEU A 20 3.63 -0.68 -3.83
C LEU A 20 3.89 -0.11 -5.21
N VAL A 21 4.92 0.73 -5.36
CA VAL A 21 5.34 1.26 -6.66
C VAL A 21 5.76 0.12 -7.60
N ALA A 22 6.61 -0.79 -7.15
CA ALA A 22 7.10 -1.90 -7.95
C ALA A 22 5.95 -2.82 -8.43
N VAL A 23 5.08 -3.27 -7.50
CA VAL A 23 3.96 -4.17 -7.83
C VAL A 23 2.95 -3.48 -8.75
N SER A 24 2.64 -2.20 -8.51
CA SER A 24 1.71 -1.46 -9.36
C SER A 24 2.22 -1.26 -10.78
N LEU A 25 3.52 -0.98 -10.94
CA LEU A 25 4.15 -0.85 -12.24
C LEU A 25 4.18 -2.19 -12.99
N VAL A 26 4.57 -3.29 -12.32
CA VAL A 26 4.59 -4.64 -12.93
C VAL A 26 3.18 -5.06 -13.37
N TYR A 27 2.17 -4.82 -12.52
CA TYR A 27 0.78 -5.09 -12.87
C TYR A 27 0.35 -4.34 -14.14
N ALA A 28 0.66 -3.04 -14.24
CA ALA A 28 0.24 -2.25 -15.40
C ALA A 28 1.07 -2.56 -16.67
N ALA A 29 2.37 -2.82 -16.52
CA ALA A 29 3.29 -3.11 -17.62
C ALA A 29 3.05 -4.47 -18.29
N THR A 30 2.42 -5.43 -17.60
CA THR A 30 2.01 -6.70 -18.23
C THR A 30 0.76 -6.57 -19.10
N ARG A 31 0.02 -5.46 -18.99
CA ARG A 31 -1.25 -5.23 -19.70
C ARG A 31 -1.17 -4.16 -20.78
N HIS A 32 -0.27 -3.20 -20.62
CA HIS A 32 -0.14 -2.04 -21.49
C HIS A 32 1.29 -1.94 -22.02
N GLU A 33 1.42 -1.62 -23.31
CA GLU A 33 2.73 -1.45 -23.96
C GLU A 33 3.15 0.03 -24.02
N ASP A 34 2.20 0.96 -23.98
CA ASP A 34 2.46 2.38 -24.00
C ASP A 34 2.66 2.94 -22.59
N MET A 35 3.77 3.69 -22.42
CA MET A 35 4.17 4.25 -21.13
C MET A 35 3.07 5.09 -20.44
N PRO A 36 2.32 5.96 -21.16
CA PRO A 36 1.25 6.74 -20.52
C PRO A 36 0.15 5.85 -19.90
N SER A 37 -0.28 4.79 -20.59
CA SER A 37 -1.27 3.86 -20.04
C SER A 37 -0.74 3.05 -18.87
N ILE A 38 0.53 2.63 -18.91
CA ILE A 38 1.20 1.94 -17.80
C ILE A 38 1.14 2.81 -16.55
N LEU A 39 1.63 4.05 -16.62
CA LEU A 39 1.68 4.95 -15.46
C LEU A 39 0.28 5.25 -14.91
N ARG A 40 -0.71 5.49 -15.79
CA ARG A 40 -2.09 5.75 -15.37
C ARG A 40 -2.71 4.57 -14.64
N HIS A 41 -2.54 3.36 -15.16
CA HIS A 41 -3.08 2.16 -14.54
C HIS A 41 -2.33 1.77 -13.27
N ALA A 42 -1.00 1.95 -13.24
CA ALA A 42 -0.19 1.71 -12.06
C ALA A 42 -0.64 2.63 -10.90
N VAL A 43 -0.83 3.93 -11.14
CA VAL A 43 -1.32 4.85 -10.11
C VAL A 43 -2.71 4.45 -9.63
N ARG A 44 -3.65 4.16 -10.54
CA ARG A 44 -5.01 3.74 -10.16
C ARG A 44 -4.99 2.45 -9.33
N PHE A 45 -4.16 1.48 -9.70
CA PHE A 45 -3.99 0.22 -8.97
C PHE A 45 -3.38 0.44 -7.59
N GLY A 46 -2.31 1.23 -7.49
CA GLY A 46 -1.65 1.56 -6.23
C GLY A 46 -2.58 2.31 -5.27
N VAL A 47 -3.29 3.33 -5.75
CA VAL A 47 -4.30 4.07 -4.96
C VAL A 47 -5.42 3.14 -4.49
N GLY A 48 -5.91 2.25 -5.36
CA GLY A 48 -6.93 1.26 -4.99
C GLY A 48 -6.45 0.30 -3.90
N THR A 49 -5.19 -0.13 -3.97
CA THR A 49 -4.57 -1.02 -2.99
C THR A 49 -4.45 -0.34 -1.63
N VAL A 50 -3.91 0.88 -1.59
CA VAL A 50 -3.81 1.67 -0.35
C VAL A 50 -5.20 1.97 0.23
N GLY A 51 -6.15 2.38 -0.61
CA GLY A 51 -7.52 2.65 -0.20
C GLY A 51 -8.20 1.44 0.42
N PHE A 52 -8.04 0.26 -0.18
CA PHE A 52 -8.54 -1.00 0.40
C PHE A 52 -7.92 -1.29 1.76
N MET A 53 -6.61 -1.16 1.90
CA MET A 53 -5.92 -1.37 3.18
C MET A 53 -6.39 -0.40 4.26
N VAL A 54 -6.62 0.87 3.92
CA VAL A 54 -7.18 1.86 4.85
C VAL A 54 -8.59 1.49 5.28
N VAL A 55 -9.45 1.06 4.36
CA VAL A 55 -10.81 0.60 4.69
C VAL A 55 -10.77 -0.58 5.67
N VAL A 56 -9.89 -1.55 5.44
CA VAL A 56 -9.71 -2.70 6.35
C VAL A 56 -9.20 -2.24 7.72
N ALA A 57 -8.20 -1.35 7.77
CA ALA A 57 -7.68 -0.81 9.03
C ALA A 57 -8.78 -0.10 9.83
N VAL A 58 -9.58 0.76 9.18
CA VAL A 58 -10.71 1.44 9.81
C VAL A 58 -11.76 0.45 10.32
N ALA A 59 -12.06 -0.61 9.56
CA ALA A 59 -13.03 -1.62 9.98
C ALA A 59 -12.55 -2.39 11.23
N ILE A 60 -11.27 -2.73 11.30
CA ILE A 60 -10.67 -3.39 12.46
C ILE A 60 -10.71 -2.48 13.69
N GLU A 61 -10.29 -1.22 13.55
CA GLU A 61 -10.34 -0.23 14.64
C GLU A 61 -11.77 0.02 15.13
N ALA A 62 -12.73 0.10 14.19
CA ALA A 62 -14.13 0.22 14.54
C ALA A 62 -14.61 -0.99 15.35
N LEU A 63 -14.29 -2.22 14.94
CA LEU A 63 -14.66 -3.41 15.69
C LEU A 63 -14.02 -3.42 17.08
N ALA A 64 -12.73 -3.09 17.17
CA ALA A 64 -11.99 -3.04 18.43
C ALA A 64 -12.59 -2.02 19.42
N PHE A 65 -13.17 -0.92 18.93
CA PHE A 65 -13.86 0.07 19.77
C PHE A 65 -15.14 -0.46 20.42
N PHE A 66 -15.80 -1.47 19.83
CA PHE A 66 -17.04 -2.06 20.36
C PHE A 66 -16.82 -3.31 21.23
N GLN A 67 -15.58 -3.80 21.36
CA GLN A 67 -15.22 -4.93 22.22
C GLN A 67 -14.71 -4.46 23.57
#